data_AF-A0A0F8XNS9-F1
#
_entry.id   AF-A0A0F8XNS9-F1
#
_cell.length_a   1.000
_cell.length_b   1.000
_cell.length_c   1.000
_cell.angle_alpha   90.00
_cell.angle_beta   90.00
_cell.angle_gamma   90.00
#
_symmetry.space_group_name_H-M   'P 1'
#
loop_
_entity.id
_entity.type
_entity.pdbx_description
1 polymer ?
#
loop_
_entity_poly.entity_id
_entity_poly.type
_entity_poly.pdbx_seq_one_letter_code
_entity_poly.pdbx_strand_id
1 'polypeptide(L)'
;MNIIIGKSSGFCSGVQRAIKGATTALKEHKKFYCFGEIIHNPVVVKTLKDMGMVVVSDITKVPDKSWFVIRSHGLQIEIYKKAVEKKLEIFDLTCPKVKKIHRLVTELTGKGRFIL
;
A
#
# COMPACT_ATOMS: atom_id res chain seq x y z
N MET A 1 -2.51 -1.22 -40.61
CA MET A 1 -1.71 -1.13 -39.37
C MET A 1 -2.12 -2.28 -38.48
N ASN A 2 -1.17 -3.14 -38.09
CA ASN A 2 -1.45 -4.30 -37.23
C ASN A 2 -1.01 -3.96 -35.79
N ILE A 3 -1.92 -4.09 -34.82
CA ILE A 3 -1.64 -3.90 -33.40
C ILE A 3 -1.51 -5.27 -32.76
N ILE A 4 -0.39 -5.53 -32.09
CA ILE A 4 -0.12 -6.78 -31.38
C ILE A 4 -0.01 -6.47 -29.88
N ILE A 5 -0.78 -7.19 -29.06
CA ILE A 5 -0.81 -7.03 -27.60
C ILE A 5 -0.11 -8.22 -26.95
N GLY A 6 0.76 -7.96 -25.97
CA GLY A 6 1.44 -9.00 -25.21
C GLY A 6 0.48 -9.79 -24.31
N LYS A 7 0.64 -11.12 -24.24
CA LYS A 7 -0.24 -12.01 -23.46
C LYS A 7 -0.31 -11.68 -21.96
N SER A 8 0.75 -11.10 -21.39
CA SER A 8 0.86 -10.74 -19.98
C SER A 8 0.67 -9.24 -19.70
N SER A 9 0.17 -8.47 -20.67
CA SER A 9 -0.12 -7.06 -20.46
C SER A 9 -1.22 -6.87 -19.41
N GLY A 10 -1.02 -5.95 -18.46
CA GLY A 10 -2.03 -5.57 -17.48
C GLY A 10 -1.54 -5.68 -16.03
N PHE A 11 -2.49 -5.85 -15.11
CA PHE A 11 -2.21 -5.85 -13.68
C PHE A 11 -1.69 -7.21 -13.18
N CYS A 12 -0.60 -7.18 -12.42
CA CYS A 12 -0.16 -8.36 -11.67
C CYS A 12 -1.07 -8.60 -10.45
N SER A 13 -0.97 -9.80 -9.87
CA SER A 13 -1.78 -10.18 -8.70
C SER A 13 -1.61 -9.26 -7.49
N GLY A 14 -0.42 -8.66 -7.31
CA GLY A 14 -0.16 -7.68 -6.25
C GLY A 14 -0.94 -6.38 -6.46
N VAL A 15 -0.99 -5.89 -7.69
CA VAL A 15 -1.77 -4.68 -8.05
C VAL A 15 -3.27 -4.96 -7.92
N GLN A 16 -3.75 -6.09 -8.45
CA GLN A 16 -5.17 -6.48 -8.31
C GLN A 16 -5.58 -6.59 -6.84
N ARG A 17 -4.73 -7.17 -5.98
CA ARG A 17 -4.95 -7.24 -4.54
C ARG A 17 -5.11 -5.84 -3.93
N ALA A 18 -4.21 -4.92 -4.24
CA ALA A 18 -4.23 -3.58 -3.67
C ALA A 18 -5.47 -2.80 -4.12
N ILE A 19 -5.81 -2.85 -5.41
CA ILE A 19 -7.02 -2.19 -5.94
C ILE A 19 -8.27 -2.77 -5.26
N LYS A 20 -8.45 -4.09 -5.29
CA LYS A 20 -9.64 -4.74 -4.70
C LYS A 20 -9.76 -4.44 -3.21
N GLY A 21 -8.65 -4.54 -2.46
CA GLY A 21 -8.63 -4.26 -1.03
C GLY A 21 -9.01 -2.82 -0.70
N ALA A 22 -8.48 -1.83 -1.42
CA ALA A 22 -8.83 -0.44 -1.21
C ALA A 22 -10.28 -0.13 -1.59
N THR A 23 -10.75 -0.67 -2.72
CA THR A 23 -12.16 -0.51 -3.11
C THR A 23 -13.11 -1.09 -2.06
N THR A 24 -12.81 -2.26 -1.52
CA THR A 24 -13.60 -2.86 -0.42
C THR A 24 -13.54 -1.99 0.84
N ALA A 25 -12.35 -1.57 1.27
CA ALA A 25 -12.20 -0.73 2.45
C ALA A 25 -12.97 0.61 2.33
N LEU A 26 -13.00 1.23 1.14
CA LEU A 26 -13.79 2.47 0.92
C LEU A 26 -15.30 2.21 0.90
N LYS A 27 -15.74 1.06 0.40
CA LYS A 27 -17.16 0.69 0.47
C LYS A 27 -17.63 0.50 1.92
N GLU A 28 -16.78 -0.03 2.79
CA GLU A 28 -17.11 -0.30 4.20
C GLU A 28 -16.94 0.93 5.09
N HIS A 29 -15.85 1.70 4.90
CA HIS A 29 -15.45 2.75 5.83
C HIS A 29 -15.56 4.18 5.27
N LYS A 30 -15.95 4.34 3.99
CA LYS A 30 -16.13 5.62 3.26
C LYS A 30 -14.88 6.49 3.08
N LYS A 31 -13.88 6.37 3.96
CA LYS A 31 -12.66 7.17 3.95
C LYS A 31 -11.53 6.39 4.60
N PHE A 32 -10.37 6.40 3.97
CA PHE A 32 -9.12 5.99 4.60
C PHE A 32 -7.97 6.91 4.14
N TYR A 33 -6.88 6.90 4.91
CA TYR A 33 -5.65 7.60 4.57
C TYR A 33 -4.60 6.61 4.05
N CYS A 34 -3.87 6.99 3.01
CA CYS A 34 -2.77 6.18 2.47
C CYS A 34 -1.51 7.04 2.39
N PHE A 35 -0.41 6.53 2.94
CA PHE A 35 0.88 7.21 2.84
C PHE A 35 1.48 6.97 1.45
N GLY A 36 1.39 7.97 0.59
CA GLY A 36 1.67 7.90 -0.84
C GLY A 36 0.59 7.19 -1.65
N GLU A 37 0.83 7.04 -2.96
CA GLU A 37 -0.11 6.36 -3.85
C GLU A 37 -0.18 4.86 -3.58
N ILE A 38 -1.38 4.29 -3.65
CA ILE A 38 -1.57 2.84 -3.46
C ILE A 38 -0.84 2.01 -4.52
N ILE A 39 -0.82 2.49 -5.77
CA ILE A 39 -0.06 2.00 -6.92
C ILE A 39 0.31 3.21 -7.80
N HIS A 40 1.32 3.09 -8.65
CA HIS A 40 1.72 4.14 -9.60
C HIS A 40 0.87 4.11 -10.87
N ASN A 41 -0.43 4.41 -10.73
CA ASN A 41 -1.34 4.55 -11.86
C ASN A 41 -2.30 5.73 -11.59
N PRO A 42 -2.19 6.84 -12.32
CA PRO A 42 -2.94 8.06 -12.03
C PRO A 42 -4.45 7.88 -12.20
N VAL A 43 -4.89 7.04 -13.13
CA VAL A 43 -6.31 6.74 -13.35
C VAL A 43 -6.89 6.02 -12.13
N VAL A 44 -6.21 4.98 -11.65
CA VAL A 44 -6.64 4.23 -10.45
C VAL A 44 -6.59 5.11 -9.20
N VAL A 45 -5.53 5.91 -9.05
CA VAL A 45 -5.39 6.84 -7.91
C VAL A 45 -6.53 7.86 -7.91
N LYS A 46 -6.88 8.43 -9.08
CA LYS A 46 -8.02 9.35 -9.21
C LYS A 46 -9.32 8.66 -8.81
N THR A 47 -9.61 7.48 -9.35
CA THR A 47 -10.84 6.73 -9.01
C THR A 47 -10.96 6.48 -7.50
N LEU A 48 -9.87 6.08 -6.83
CA LEU A 48 -9.92 5.83 -5.39
C LEU A 48 -10.04 7.12 -4.57
N LYS A 49 -9.44 8.23 -5.02
CA LYS A 49 -9.64 9.55 -4.40
C LYS A 49 -11.09 10.00 -4.50
N ASP A 50 -11.71 9.83 -5.66
CA ASP A 50 -13.12 10.12 -5.90
C ASP A 50 -14.04 9.25 -5.01
N MET A 51 -13.58 8.06 -4.62
CA MET A 51 -14.25 7.18 -3.66
C MET A 51 -13.97 7.49 -2.17
N GLY A 52 -13.08 8.43 -1.85
CA GLY A 52 -12.79 8.85 -0.47
C GLY A 52 -11.39 8.50 0.05
N MET A 53 -10.49 7.95 -0.77
CA MET A 53 -9.08 7.78 -0.40
C MET A 53 -8.39 9.14 -0.28
N VAL A 54 -7.72 9.38 0.85
CA VAL A 54 -6.86 10.55 1.05
C VAL A 54 -5.41 10.13 0.99
N VAL A 55 -4.69 10.60 -0.02
CA VAL A 55 -3.24 10.40 -0.13
C VAL A 55 -2.52 11.44 0.73
N VAL A 56 -1.64 10.98 1.61
CA VAL A 56 -0.80 11.84 2.47
C VAL A 56 0.67 11.59 2.22
N SER A 57 1.49 12.62 2.36
CA SER A 57 2.96 12.52 2.36
C SER A 57 3.55 12.60 3.77
N ASP A 58 2.71 12.89 4.77
CA ASP A 58 3.10 13.06 6.16
C ASP A 58 2.05 12.38 7.06
N ILE A 59 2.50 11.39 7.84
CA ILE A 59 1.64 10.61 8.72
C ILE A 59 1.14 11.42 9.92
N THR A 60 1.84 12.49 10.31
CA THR A 60 1.42 13.33 11.44
C THR A 60 0.08 14.03 11.16
N LYS A 61 -0.23 14.27 9.88
CA LYS A 61 -1.48 14.88 9.41
C LYS A 61 -2.67 13.90 9.38
N VAL A 62 -2.43 12.61 9.62
CA VAL A 62 -3.52 11.62 9.72
C VAL A 62 -4.16 11.74 11.10
N PRO A 63 -5.49 11.89 11.21
CA PRO A 63 -6.14 11.90 12.52
C PRO A 63 -5.99 10.56 13.24
N ASP A 64 -5.82 10.59 14.55
CA ASP A 64 -5.71 9.39 15.38
C ASP A 64 -6.94 8.48 15.21
N LYS A 65 -6.75 7.16 15.38
CA LYS A 65 -7.82 6.15 15.23
C LYS A 65 -8.53 6.12 13.86
N SER A 66 -7.97 6.78 12.85
CA SER A 66 -8.49 6.72 11.49
C SER A 66 -8.06 5.43 10.79
N TRP A 67 -8.85 5.02 9.79
CA TRP A 67 -8.46 3.96 8.87
C TRP A 67 -7.25 4.37 8.02
N PHE A 68 -6.24 3.51 8.01
CA PHE A 68 -4.98 3.72 7.32
C PHE A 68 -4.61 2.51 6.48
N VAL A 69 -4.28 2.75 5.21
CA VAL A 69 -3.92 1.69 4.26
C VAL A 69 -2.42 1.74 3.97
N ILE A 70 -1.77 0.59 4.13
CA ILE A 70 -0.41 0.38 3.63
C ILE A 70 -0.48 -0.01 2.15
N ARG A 71 0.21 0.76 1.32
CA ARG A 71 0.25 0.59 -0.15
C ARG A 71 0.96 -0.69 -0.60
N SER A 72 0.78 -1.07 -1.88
CA SER A 72 1.33 -2.32 -2.43
C SER A 72 2.86 -2.43 -2.30
N HIS A 73 3.54 -1.28 -2.28
CA HIS A 73 5.00 -1.14 -2.18
C HIS A 73 5.54 -1.35 -0.76
N GLY A 74 4.66 -1.48 0.24
CA GLY A 74 5.05 -1.50 1.64
C GLY A 74 5.20 -0.10 2.24
N LEU A 75 5.77 -0.08 3.44
CA LEU A 75 5.93 1.11 4.26
C LEU A 75 7.27 1.03 5.01
N GLN A 76 7.89 2.19 5.22
CA GLN A 76 9.05 2.31 6.10
C GLN A 76 8.65 1.98 7.55
N ILE A 77 9.57 1.36 8.30
CA ILE A 77 9.28 0.89 9.67
C ILE A 77 8.96 2.05 10.62
N GLU A 78 9.56 3.22 10.42
CA GLU A 78 9.33 4.44 11.20
C GLU A 78 7.90 4.95 11.01
N ILE A 79 7.39 4.89 9.78
CA ILE A 79 6.02 5.31 9.47
C ILE A 79 5.02 4.29 10.03
N TYR A 80 5.35 2.99 9.99
CA TYR A 80 4.53 1.96 10.64
C TYR A 80 4.45 2.18 12.16
N LYS A 81 5.57 2.46 12.83
CA LYS A 81 5.59 2.77 14.28
C LYS A 81 4.70 3.95 14.63
N LYS A 82 4.79 5.04 13.88
CA LYS A 82 3.93 6.22 14.04
C LYS A 82 2.44 5.89 13.83
N ALA A 83 2.11 5.00 12.88
CA ALA A 83 0.73 4.56 12.67
C ALA A 83 0.18 3.83 13.91
N VAL A 84 0.99 2.96 14.53
CA VAL A 84 0.65 2.23 15.76
C VAL A 84 0.51 3.20 16.94
N GLU A 85 1.43 4.14 17.11
CA GLU A 85 1.39 5.17 18.18
C GLU A 85 0.11 6.00 18.11
N LYS A 86 -0.31 6.40 16.90
CA LYS A 86 -1.57 7.12 16.63
C LYS A 86 -2.81 6.23 16.69
N LYS A 87 -2.65 4.95 17.04
CA LYS A 87 -3.71 3.94 17.11
C LYS A 87 -4.52 3.85 15.82
N LEU A 88 -3.88 4.01 14.67
CA LEU A 88 -4.55 3.93 13.38
C LEU A 88 -5.04 2.49 13.14
N GLU A 89 -6.20 2.36 12.50
CA GLU A 89 -6.73 1.07 12.11
C GLU A 89 -6.12 0.66 10.76
N ILE A 90 -5.18 -0.29 10.79
CA ILE A 90 -4.28 -0.56 9.66
C ILE A 90 -4.82 -1.68 8.77
N PHE A 91 -5.03 -1.36 7.49
CA PHE A 91 -5.23 -2.33 6.42
C PHE A 91 -3.98 -2.48 5.56
N ASP A 92 -3.31 -3.63 5.67
CA ASP A 92 -2.06 -3.86 4.97
C ASP A 92 -2.28 -4.53 3.59
N LEU A 93 -2.17 -3.71 2.54
CA LEU A 93 -2.27 -4.12 1.14
C LEU A 93 -0.92 -4.32 0.47
N THR A 94 0.18 -4.39 1.23
CA THR A 94 1.51 -4.70 0.71
C THR A 94 1.48 -6.01 -0.08
N CYS A 95 2.12 -6.01 -1.25
CA CYS A 95 2.24 -7.20 -2.08
C CYS A 95 2.93 -8.34 -1.28
N PRO A 96 2.39 -9.57 -1.28
CA PRO A 96 3.00 -10.70 -0.55
C PRO A 96 4.46 -10.96 -0.95
N LYS A 97 4.84 -10.67 -2.20
CA LYS A 97 6.23 -10.75 -2.65
C LYS A 97 7.13 -9.72 -1.96
N VAL A 98 6.65 -8.49 -1.76
CA VAL A 98 7.36 -7.44 -1.02
C VAL A 98 7.49 -7.83 0.45
N LYS A 99 6.40 -8.30 1.08
CA LYS A 99 6.45 -8.80 2.47
C LYS A 99 7.48 -9.92 2.66
N LYS A 100 7.58 -10.83 1.68
CA LYS A 100 8.58 -11.91 1.70
C LYS A 100 10.00 -11.35 1.72
N ILE A 101 10.29 -10.34 0.90
CA ILE A 101 11.60 -9.67 0.88
C ILE A 101 11.88 -9.02 2.23
N HIS A 102 10.94 -8.26 2.79
CA HIS A 102 11.11 -7.62 4.11
C HIS A 102 11.45 -8.66 5.20
N ARG A 103 10.69 -9.76 5.26
CA ARG A 103 10.96 -10.85 6.22
C ARG A 103 12.34 -11.45 6.05
N LEU A 104 12.76 -11.73 4.81
CA LEU A 104 14.07 -12.29 4.52
C LEU A 104 15.20 -11.34 4.94
N VAL A 105 15.08 -10.05 4.62
CA VAL A 105 16.07 -9.03 5.00
C VAL A 105 16.17 -8.91 6.53
N THR A 106 15.04 -8.86 7.24
CA THR A 106 15.03 -8.84 8.71
C THR A 106 15.70 -10.08 9.30
N GLU A 107 15.39 -11.28 8.79
CA GLU A 107 15.95 -12.53 9.28
C GLU A 107 17.47 -12.59 9.06
N LEU A 108 17.94 -12.26 7.85
CA LEU A 108 19.37 -12.34 7.51
C LEU A 108 20.19 -11.28 8.26
N THR A 109 19.66 -10.07 8.43
CA THR A 109 20.30 -9.02 9.23
C THR A 109 20.38 -9.43 10.71
N GLY A 110 19.33 -10.07 11.23
CA GLY A 110 19.32 -10.64 12.59
C GLY A 110 20.37 -11.75 12.81
N LYS A 111 20.83 -12.39 11.73
CA LYS A 111 21.96 -13.35 11.73
C LYS A 111 23.32 -12.68 11.52
N GLY A 112 23.40 -11.35 11.59
CA GLY A 112 24.63 -10.58 11.42
C GLY A 112 25.09 -10.42 9.97
N ARG A 113 24.24 -10.75 8.98
CA ARG A 113 24.60 -10.57 7.56
C ARG A 113 24.38 -9.13 7.13
N PHE A 114 25.31 -8.63 6.33
CA PHE A 114 25.16 -7.39 5.59
C PHE A 114 24.32 -7.62 4.32
N ILE A 115 23.39 -6.72 4.02
CA ILE A 115 22.48 -6.78 2.88
C ILE A 115 22.68 -5.52 2.03
N LEU A 116 22.85 -5.69 0.72
CA LEU A 116 23.00 -4.63 -0.28
C LEU A 116 21.64 -4.04 -0.71
#